data_AF-A0A850KPP1-F1
#
_entry.id   AF-A0A850KPP1-F1
#
_cell.length_a   1.000
_cell.length_b   1.000
_cell.length_c   1.000
_cell.angle_alpha   90.00
_cell.angle_beta   90.00
_cell.angle_gamma   90.00
#
_symmetry.space_group_name_H-M   'P 1'
#
loop_
_entity.id
_entity.type
_entity.pdbx_description
1 polymer ?
#
loop_
_entity_poly.entity_id
_entity_poly.type
_entity_poly.pdbx_seq_one_letter_code
_entity_poly.pdbx_strand_id
1 'polypeptide(L)'
;MSELLADTNTAKAKPSKAQRRYLERGLHEPGGKLPLFDRDGQRIKDQTIRSCLSKGWCEPWYRNPIKPDWLVCKLTDAGVAAIEGTKD
;
A
#
# COMPACT_ATOMS: atom_id res chain seq x y z
N MET A 1 25.16 15.39 20.76
CA MET A 1 25.70 14.61 19.63
C MET A 1 24.50 14.04 18.88
N SER A 2 24.17 14.63 17.72
CA SER A 2 23.12 14.27 16.74
C SER A 2 21.67 14.29 17.27
N GLU A 3 20.88 15.34 17.11
CA GLU A 3 20.21 15.76 15.85
C GLU A 3 19.72 14.59 14.99
N LEU A 4 18.40 14.40 14.89
CA LEU A 4 17.63 14.86 13.73
C LEU A 4 16.12 14.62 13.91
N LEU A 5 15.38 15.63 13.49
CA LEU A 5 13.92 15.75 13.45
C LEU A 5 13.29 14.62 12.63
N ALA A 6 12.19 14.06 13.14
CA ALA A 6 11.14 13.55 12.28
C ALA A 6 9.87 14.31 12.62
N ASP A 7 9.74 15.48 11.99
CA ASP A 7 8.45 16.13 11.83
C ASP A 7 7.50 15.13 11.18
N THR A 8 6.54 14.61 11.93
CA THR A 8 5.40 13.92 11.34
C THR A 8 4.12 14.52 11.87
N ASN A 9 3.93 15.81 11.58
CA ASN A 9 2.59 16.31 11.30
C ASN A 9 2.10 15.70 9.97
N THR A 10 1.94 14.38 9.94
CA THR A 10 1.34 13.67 8.83
C THR A 10 -0.15 13.75 9.06
N ALA A 11 -0.79 14.84 8.61
CA ALA A 11 -2.22 14.79 8.34
C ALA A 11 -2.46 13.49 7.56
N LYS A 12 -3.25 12.55 8.12
CA LYS A 12 -3.45 11.21 7.55
C LYS A 12 -3.83 11.38 6.08
N ALA A 13 -2.88 11.14 5.17
CA ALA A 13 -3.08 11.44 3.76
C ALA A 13 -4.23 10.57 3.24
N LYS A 14 -5.28 11.19 2.70
CA LYS A 14 -6.43 10.44 2.17
C LYS A 14 -6.01 9.71 0.89
N PRO A 15 -6.24 8.39 0.77
CA PRO A 15 -5.92 7.66 -0.44
C PRO A 15 -6.77 8.16 -1.62
N SER A 16 -6.19 8.19 -2.82
CA SER A 16 -6.95 8.36 -4.05
C SER A 16 -7.89 7.16 -4.26
N LYS A 17 -8.90 7.31 -5.13
CA LYS A 17 -9.82 6.20 -5.45
C LYS A 17 -9.10 4.94 -5.92
N ALA A 18 -8.03 5.08 -6.72
CA ALA A 18 -7.23 3.95 -7.19
C ALA A 18 -6.42 3.29 -6.06
N GLN A 19 -5.81 4.09 -5.18
CA GLN A 19 -5.06 3.59 -4.02
C GLN A 19 -5.99 2.87 -3.05
N ARG A 20 -7.15 3.46 -2.75
CA ARG A 20 -8.15 2.85 -1.88
C ARG A 20 -8.62 1.49 -2.42
N ARG A 21 -9.06 1.45 -3.67
CA ARG A 21 -9.48 0.19 -4.31
C ARG A 21 -8.39 -0.87 -4.29
N TYR A 22 -7.13 -0.47 -4.47
CA TYR A 22 -6.00 -1.38 -4.37
C TYR A 22 -5.83 -1.93 -2.94
N LEU A 23 -5.78 -1.05 -1.93
CA LEU A 23 -5.59 -1.44 -0.52
C LEU A 23 -6.74 -2.32 0.00
N GLU A 24 -7.98 -2.01 -0.37
CA GLU A 24 -9.17 -2.80 -0.01
C GLU A 24 -9.09 -4.26 -0.48
N ARG A 25 -8.30 -4.55 -1.53
CA ARG A 25 -8.10 -5.94 -1.97
C ARG A 25 -7.41 -6.80 -0.91
N GLY A 26 -6.57 -6.21 -0.06
CA GLY A 26 -5.85 -6.95 0.98
C GLY A 26 -6.73 -7.36 2.16
N LEU A 27 -7.89 -6.72 2.37
CA LEU A 27 -8.72 -6.95 3.57
C LEU A 27 -9.28 -8.38 3.68
N HIS A 28 -9.44 -9.09 2.56
CA HIS A 28 -10.04 -10.42 2.51
C HIS A 28 -9.09 -11.50 1.99
N GLU A 29 -7.82 -11.14 1.78
CA GLU A 29 -6.80 -12.06 1.30
C GLU A 29 -5.98 -12.60 2.49
N PRO A 30 -5.63 -13.90 2.51
CA PRO A 30 -4.77 -14.45 3.55
C PRO A 30 -3.49 -13.62 3.73
N GLY A 31 -3.22 -13.19 4.96
CA GLY A 31 -2.08 -12.36 5.35
C GLY A 31 -2.01 -10.98 4.69
N GLY A 32 -3.11 -10.48 4.12
CA GLY A 32 -3.20 -9.12 3.58
C GLY A 32 -2.71 -8.96 2.15
N LYS A 33 -2.64 -10.05 1.36
CA LYS A 33 -1.94 -10.04 0.06
C LYS A 33 -2.60 -9.06 -0.90
N LEU A 34 -1.78 -8.23 -1.54
CA LEU A 34 -2.25 -7.30 -2.55
C LEU A 34 -1.99 -7.88 -3.96
N PRO A 35 -3.05 -8.11 -4.76
CA PRO A 35 -2.92 -8.70 -6.09
C PRO A 35 -2.34 -7.69 -7.09
N LEU A 36 -1.66 -8.19 -8.13
CA LEU A 36 -1.14 -7.35 -9.23
C LEU A 36 -2.22 -6.98 -10.26
N PHE A 37 -3.37 -7.63 -10.20
CA PHE A 37 -4.49 -7.45 -11.12
C PHE A 37 -5.76 -7.08 -10.35
N ASP A 38 -6.60 -6.25 -10.96
CA ASP A 38 -7.90 -5.90 -10.42
C ASP A 38 -8.95 -7.00 -10.66
N ARG A 39 -10.22 -6.70 -10.38
CA ARG A 39 -11.31 -7.69 -10.48
C ARG A 39 -11.66 -8.05 -11.92
N ASP A 40 -11.32 -7.18 -12.87
CA ASP A 40 -11.58 -7.36 -14.29
C ASP A 40 -10.35 -7.96 -15.01
N GLY A 41 -9.32 -8.35 -14.24
CA GLY A 41 -8.07 -8.90 -14.78
C GLY A 41 -7.11 -7.85 -15.33
N GLN A 42 -7.37 -6.56 -15.14
CA GLN A 42 -6.46 -5.51 -15.60
C GLN A 42 -5.31 -5.33 -14.62
N ARG A 43 -4.11 -5.08 -15.14
CA ARG A 43 -2.94 -4.84 -14.29
C ARG A 43 -3.11 -3.55 -13.51
N ILE A 44 -2.86 -3.62 -12.20
CA ILE A 44 -2.79 -2.43 -11.35
C ILE A 44 -1.57 -1.60 -11.76
N LYS A 45 -1.77 -0.30 -11.93
CA LYS A 45 -0.68 0.61 -12.31
C LYS A 45 0.44 0.55 -11.27
N ASP A 46 1.66 0.28 -11.72
CA ASP A 46 2.85 0.23 -10.85
C ASP A 46 3.03 1.51 -10.02
N GLN A 47 2.64 2.68 -10.57
CA GLN A 47 2.65 3.96 -9.84
C GLN A 47 1.72 3.95 -8.62
N THR A 48 0.54 3.31 -8.71
CA THR A 48 -0.37 3.14 -7.57
C THR A 48 0.30 2.33 -6.48
N ILE A 49 0.93 1.21 -6.84
CA ILE A 49 1.61 0.32 -5.89
C ILE A 49 2.78 1.04 -5.22
N ARG A 50 3.67 1.67 -6.01
CA ARG A 50 4.82 2.44 -5.51
C ARG A 50 4.40 3.59 -4.60
N SER A 51 3.29 4.26 -4.91
CA SER A 51 2.77 5.35 -4.09
C SER A 51 2.11 4.89 -2.78
N CYS A 52 1.62 3.64 -2.71
CA CYS A 52 1.18 3.03 -1.45
C CYS A 52 2.40 2.56 -0.62
N LEU A 53 3.40 1.95 -1.26
CA LEU A 53 4.67 1.57 -0.65
C LEU A 53 5.35 2.79 0.01
N SER A 54 5.46 3.91 -0.71
CA SER A 54 6.14 5.11 -0.20
C SER A 54 5.45 5.74 1.01
N LYS A 55 4.16 5.45 1.22
CA LYS A 55 3.37 5.94 2.36
C LYS A 55 3.29 4.92 3.51
N GLY A 56 3.93 3.76 3.36
CA GLY A 56 3.84 2.67 4.32
C GLY A 56 2.46 2.01 4.40
N TRP A 57 1.58 2.24 3.42
CA TRP A 57 0.24 1.62 3.39
C TRP A 57 0.26 0.16 2.91
N CYS A 58 1.33 -0.21 2.23
CA CYS A 58 1.65 -1.59 1.94
C CYS A 58 3.15 -1.81 2.07
N GLU A 59 3.56 -3.06 2.21
CA GLU A 59 4.97 -3.46 2.26
C GLU A 59 5.22 -4.67 1.35
N PRO A 60 6.45 -4.90 0.86
CA PRO A 60 6.75 -6.08 0.04
C PRO A 60 6.36 -7.39 0.74
N TRP A 61 5.65 -8.27 0.04
CA TRP A 61 5.24 -9.57 0.61
C TRP A 61 6.44 -10.49 0.85
N TYR A 62 7.30 -10.61 -0.15
CA TYR A 62 8.54 -11.39 -0.10
C TYR A 62 9.56 -10.80 -1.07
N ARG A 63 10.81 -10.70 -0.65
CA ARG A 63 11.90 -10.32 -1.57
C ARG A 63 12.25 -11.54 -2.42
N ASN A 64 11.82 -11.56 -3.68
CA ASN A 64 12.28 -12.56 -4.64
C ASN A 64 13.66 -12.14 -5.21
N PRO A 65 14.77 -12.85 -4.92
CA PRO A 65 16.09 -12.50 -5.45
C PRO A 65 16.17 -12.60 -6.99
N ILE A 66 15.28 -13.38 -7.61
CA ILE A 66 15.22 -13.59 -9.07
C ILE A 66 14.47 -12.46 -9.77
N LYS A 67 13.51 -11.84 -9.08
CA LYS A 67 12.69 -10.73 -9.59
C LYS A 67 12.65 -9.61 -8.54
N PRO A 68 13.76 -8.88 -8.36
CA PRO A 68 13.86 -7.84 -7.34
C PRO A 68 12.90 -6.67 -7.60
N ASP A 69 12.40 -6.55 -8.82
CA ASP A 69 11.42 -5.57 -9.28
C ASP A 69 9.96 -5.97 -9.01
N TRP A 70 9.70 -7.18 -8.50
CA TRP A 70 8.33 -7.60 -8.19
C TRP A 70 7.71 -6.78 -7.07
N LEU A 71 6.66 -6.05 -7.43
CA LEU A 71 5.87 -5.20 -6.53
C LEU A 71 4.75 -5.97 -5.81
N VAL A 72 4.90 -7.27 -5.60
CA VAL A 72 3.90 -8.03 -4.82
C VAL A 72 3.99 -7.56 -3.38
N CYS A 73 2.92 -6.92 -2.90
CA CYS A 73 2.85 -6.32 -1.58
C CYS A 73 1.83 -7.02 -0.69
N LYS A 74 1.86 -6.68 0.60
CA LYS A 74 0.77 -6.92 1.55
C LYS A 74 0.32 -5.62 2.19
N LEU A 75 -0.94 -5.59 2.60
CA LEU A 75 -1.55 -4.50 3.34
C LEU A 75 -0.93 -4.40 4.74
N THR A 76 -0.69 -3.18 5.20
CA THR A 76 -0.23 -2.88 6.57
C THR A 76 -1.36 -2.30 7.41
N ASP A 77 -1.18 -2.22 8.72
CA ASP A 77 -2.15 -1.56 9.62
C ASP A 77 -2.36 -0.08 9.27
N ALA A 78 -1.29 0.61 8.83
CA ALA A 78 -1.39 1.98 8.35
C ALA A 78 -2.25 2.08 7.06
N GLY A 79 -2.17 1.06 6.19
CA GLY A 79 -3.01 0.95 5.01
C GLY A 79 -4.48 0.72 5.36
N VAL A 80 -4.77 -0.15 6.33
CA VAL A 80 -6.12 -0.36 6.88
C VAL A 80 -6.68 0.95 7.45
N ALA A 81 -5.92 1.62 8.32
CA ALA A 81 -6.34 2.88 8.92
C ALA A 81 -6.59 3.99 7.87
N ALA A 82 -5.83 4.01 6.77
CA ALA A 82 -5.97 4.99 5.70
C ALA A 82 -7.30 4.83 4.92
N ILE A 83 -7.76 3.59 4.71
CA ILE A 83 -9.04 3.33 4.01
C ILE A 83 -10.26 3.45 4.93
N GLU A 84 -10.12 3.18 6.23
CA GLU A 84 -11.19 3.37 7.22
C GLU A 84 -11.44 4.83 7.60
N GLY A 85 -10.38 5.65 7.66
CA GLY A 85 -10.48 7.10 7.90
C GLY A 85 -11.15 7.88 6.76
N THR A 86 -11.45 7.19 5.66
CA THR A 86 -12.21 7.71 4.54
C THR A 86 -13.67 7.27 4.67
N LYS A 87 -14.40 7.80 5.65
CA LYS A 87 -15.86 7.85 5.60
C LYS A 87 -16.23 9.18 4.93
N ASP A 88 -16.79 9.10 3.73
CA ASP A 88 -17.46 10.24 3.10
C ASP A 88 -18.84 10.44 3.76
#